data_AF-A0A8J3JF30-F1
#
_entry.id   AF-A0A8J3JF30-F1
#
_cell.length_a   1.000
_cell.length_b   1.000
_cell.length_c   1.000
_cell.angle_alpha   90.00
_cell.angle_beta   90.00
_cell.angle_gamma   90.00
#
_symmetry.space_group_name_H-M   'P 1'
#
loop_
_entity.id
_entity.type
_entity.pdbx_description
1 polymer ?
#
loop_
_entity_poly.entity_id
_entity_poly.type
_entity_poly.pdbx_seq_one_letter_code
_entity_poly.pdbx_strand_id
1 'polypeptide(L)' 'MDVDTLAELLRETEEHHGAYEASAPKHHWSDWYAAYMVARQGGRSSDEAAAEAARHMETVLKG' A
#
# COMPACT_ATOMS: atom_id res chain seq x y z
N MET A 1 -5.19 -13.42 -10.64
CA MET A 1 -4.75 -12.17 -11.27
C MET A 1 -3.71 -12.54 -12.31
N ASP A 2 -3.81 -12.02 -13.53
CA ASP A 2 -2.77 -12.16 -14.55
C ASP A 2 -1.69 -11.07 -14.40
N VAL A 3 -0.65 -11.12 -15.24
CA VAL A 3 0.50 -10.19 -15.14
C VAL A 3 0.09 -8.76 -15.45
N ASP A 4 -0.82 -8.55 -16.41
CA ASP A 4 -1.25 -7.21 -16.82
C ASP A 4 -2.05 -6.53 -15.71
N THR A 5 -3.00 -7.26 -15.12
CA THR A 5 -3.78 -6.79 -13.96
C THR A 5 -2.87 -6.50 -12.76
N LEU A 6 -1.84 -7.33 -12.54
CA LEU A 6 -0.87 -7.09 -11.47
C LEU A 6 -0.03 -5.84 -11.73
N ALA A 7 0.40 -5.60 -12.96
CA ALA A 7 1.15 -4.41 -13.33
C ALA A 7 0.33 -3.13 -13.09
N GLU A 8 -0.96 -3.16 -13.41
CA GLU A 8 -1.88 -2.06 -13.11
C GLU A 8 -2.01 -1.81 -11.61
N LEU A 9 -2.20 -2.86 -10.81
CA LEU A 9 -2.28 -2.75 -9.37
C LEU A 9 -0.98 -2.21 -8.76
N LEU A 10 0.19 -2.64 -9.26
CA LEU A 10 1.48 -2.15 -8.78
C LEU A 10 1.67 -0.65 -9.06
N ARG A 11 1.29 -0.18 -10.24
CA ARG A 11 1.37 1.24 -10.61
C ARG A 11 0.44 2.09 -9.73
N GLU A 12 -0.78 1.64 -9.51
CA GLU A 12 -1.70 2.31 -8.58
C GLU A 12 -1.14 2.32 -7.14
N THR A 13 -0.56 1.20 -6.70
CA THR A 13 0.08 1.10 -5.37
C THR A 13 1.23 2.10 -5.23
N GLU A 14 2.06 2.27 -6.27
CA GLU A 14 3.14 3.26 -6.32
C GLU A 14 2.63 4.70 -6.19
N GLU A 15 1.57 5.05 -6.92
CA GLU A 15 0.96 6.38 -6.86
C GLU A 15 0.48 6.73 -5.45
N HIS A 16 -0.21 5.79 -4.79
CA HIS A 16 -0.69 6.00 -3.42
C HIS A 16 0.42 5.94 -2.36
N HIS A 17 1.43 5.10 -2.56
CA HIS A 17 2.59 5.06 -1.67
C HIS A 17 3.37 6.38 -1.70
N GLY A 18 3.55 6.98 -2.88
CA GLY A 18 4.23 8.28 -3.01
C GLY A 18 3.56 9.40 -2.22
N ALA A 19 2.22 9.41 -2.16
CA ALA A 19 1.47 10.35 -1.33
C ALA A 19 1.69 10.13 0.19
N TYR A 20 1.78 8.86 0.61
CA TYR A 20 2.07 8.50 2.00
C TYR A 20 3.52 8.84 2.39
N GLU A 21 4.48 8.47 1.54
CA GLU A 21 5.93 8.59 1.78
C GLU A 21 6.36 10.03 2.06
N ALA A 22 5.71 11.01 1.44
CA ALA A 22 5.98 12.44 1.65
C ALA A 22 5.87 12.89 3.12
N SER A 23 5.12 12.16 3.96
CA SER A 23 4.90 12.50 5.37
C SER A 23 5.30 11.40 6.35
N ALA A 24 5.60 10.19 5.87
CA ALA A 24 5.87 9.03 6.70
C ALA A 24 7.32 8.96 7.20
N PRO A 25 7.59 8.35 8.36
CA PRO A 25 8.94 7.96 8.75
C PRO A 25 9.57 7.01 7.73
N LYS A 26 10.91 6.90 7.73
CA LYS A 26 11.61 5.90 6.90
C LYS A 26 11.07 4.49 7.20
N HIS A 27 10.76 3.75 6.15
CA HIS A 27 10.20 2.41 6.22
C HIS A 27 10.66 1.59 5.00
N HIS A 28 10.41 0.28 5.02
CA HIS A 28 10.51 -0.54 3.83
C HIS A 28 9.23 -0.39 3.01
N TRP A 29 9.37 0.06 1.77
CA TRP A 29 8.24 0.24 0.83
C TRP A 29 7.42 -1.05 0.68
N SER A 30 8.06 -2.22 0.76
CA SER A 30 7.43 -3.53 0.62
C SER A 30 6.35 -3.80 1.66
N ASP A 31 6.52 -3.30 2.89
CA ASP A 31 5.55 -3.52 3.98
C ASP A 31 4.26 -2.75 3.71
N TRP A 32 4.39 -1.51 3.23
CA TRP A 32 3.24 -0.69 2.84
C TRP A 32 2.56 -1.25 1.59
N TYR A 33 3.33 -1.61 0.56
CA TYR A 33 2.82 -2.21 -0.68
C TYR A 33 2.04 -3.49 -0.39
N ALA A 34 2.58 -4.39 0.43
CA ALA A 34 1.92 -5.66 0.77
C ALA A 34 0.56 -5.41 1.42
N ALA A 35 0.47 -4.50 2.38
CA ALA A 35 -0.79 -4.16 3.05
C ALA A 35 -1.81 -3.55 2.07
N TYR A 36 -1.38 -2.61 1.22
CA TYR A 36 -2.25 -1.99 0.21
C TYR A 36 -2.79 -3.01 -0.79
N MET A 37 -1.91 -3.82 -1.37
CA MET A 37 -2.26 -4.79 -2.40
C MET A 37 -3.18 -5.89 -1.87
N VAL A 38 -2.97 -6.36 -0.63
CA VAL A 38 -3.88 -7.32 0.03
C VAL A 38 -5.26 -6.69 0.22
N ALA A 39 -5.36 -5.44 0.66
CA ALA A 39 -6.63 -4.74 0.81
C ALA A 39 -7.35 -4.59 -0.54
N ARG A 40 -6.65 -4.19 -1.61
CA ARG A 40 -7.20 -4.09 -2.96
C ARG A 40 -7.69 -5.41 -3.50
N GLN A 41 -6.92 -6.48 -3.32
CA GLN A 41 -7.34 -7.83 -3.71
C GLN A 41 -8.54 -8.32 -2.88
N GLY A 42 -8.69 -7.82 -1.64
CA GLY A 42 -9.86 -8.03 -0.79
C GLY A 42 -11.10 -7.20 -1.18
N GLY A 43 -11.04 -6.42 -2.25
CA GLY A 43 -12.16 -5.62 -2.76
C GLY A 43 -12.30 -4.24 -2.12
N ARG A 44 -11.31 -3.76 -1.38
CA ARG A 44 -11.27 -2.39 -0.86
C ARG A 44 -11.06 -1.38 -1.98
N SER A 45 -11.58 -0.17 -1.78
CA SER A 45 -11.22 0.96 -2.64
C SER A 45 -9.76 1.36 -2.46
N SER A 46 -9.21 2.18 -3.37
CA SER A 46 -7.86 2.75 -3.25
C SER A 46 -7.66 3.50 -1.94
N ASP A 47 -8.63 4.33 -1.54
CA ASP A 47 -8.54 5.15 -0.34
C ASP A 47 -8.61 4.30 0.93
N GLU A 48 -9.48 3.28 0.96
CA GLU A 48 -9.54 2.32 2.06
C GLU A 48 -8.22 1.54 2.18
N ALA A 49 -7.67 1.06 1.06
CA ALA A 49 -6.41 0.34 1.02
C ALA A 49 -5.23 1.21 1.48
N ALA A 50 -5.17 2.48 1.06
CA ALA A 50 -4.15 3.43 1.51
C ALA A 50 -4.24 3.66 3.03
N ALA A 51 -5.45 3.83 3.57
CA ALA A 51 -5.67 3.99 5.00
C ALA A 51 -5.31 2.72 5.79
N GLU A 52 -5.61 1.54 5.25
CA GLU A 52 -5.22 0.25 5.84
C GLU A 52 -3.70 0.06 5.86
N ALA A 53 -3.01 0.37 4.75
CA ALA A 53 -1.56 0.31 4.65
C ALA A 53 -0.86 1.29 5.59
N ALA A 54 -1.34 2.53 5.69
CA ALA A 54 -0.82 3.50 6.65
C ALA A 54 -0.95 3.00 8.11
N ARG A 55 -2.11 2.43 8.48
CA ARG A 55 -2.33 1.83 9.81
C ARG A 55 -1.43 0.62 10.06
N HIS A 56 -1.18 -0.20 9.04
CA HIS A 56 -0.24 -1.31 9.14
C HIS A 56 1.17 -0.80 9.48
N MET A 57 1.61 0.28 8.82
CA MET A 57 2.92 0.86 9.07
C MET A 57 3.06 1.46 10.47
N GLU A 58 1.99 1.98 11.08
CA GLU A 58 2.04 2.38 12.49
C GLU A 58 2.39 1.22 13.42
N THR A 59 2.04 -0.03 13.06
CA THR A 59 2.40 -1.22 13.83
C THR A 59 3.83 -1.63 13.55
N VAL A 60 4.23 -1.68 12.27
CA VAL A 60 5.59 -2.05 11.84
C VAL A 60 6.63 -1.10 12.40
N LEU A 61 6.37 0.21 12.41
CA LEU A 61 7.32 1.23 12.86
C LEU A 61 7.43 1.35 14.39
N LYS A 62 6.53 0.71 15.15
CA LYS A 62 6.58 0.66 16.62
C LYS A 62 7.28 -0.58 17.16
N GLY A 63 7.46 -1.61 16.33
CA GLY A 63 8.16 -2.86 16.67
C GLY A 63 9.65 -2.77 16.40
#